data_AF-A0A859Z9H3-F1
#
_entry.id   AF-A0A859Z9H3-F1
#
_cell.length_a   1.000
_cell.length_b   1.000
_cell.length_c   1.000
_cell.angle_alpha   90.00
_cell.angle_beta   90.00
_cell.angle_gamma   90.00
#
_symmetry.space_group_name_H-M   'P 1'
#
loop_
_entity.id
_entity.type
_entity.pdbx_description
1 polymer ?
#
loop_
_entity_poly.entity_id
_entity_poly.type
_entity_poly.pdbx_seq_one_letter_code
_entity_poly.pdbx_strand_id
1 'polypeptide(L)'
;MLVYALAANGSQTGEGYIQGQVQQVPAQSQNRGPGNSTGDGLKNSGLIKEKKMRLASRFGLTHSIRQERPLTNDELVKVVPSVFSEEKHNSRSDRYTYIPTITLLDKLREEGFQPFFACQSRVRDEDKRGHTKHMVRLRREGANKGTEVPEIILLNSHDGSSSYQMIPGMFRFVCTNGLVCGTSFGEIRVPHKGDIVGRVIEGAYEVLGIFDKITEGVDVMKSIALTKEEQRLFGQAALTYRYEDENKSPVSIEQIIHPRRYEDKKDDIWTTYQRVQENLIKGGLPGRTEKGKRTTTRPVKAIDGDVKLNKALWLIAEKFRTLKG
;
A
#
# COMPACT_ATOMS: atom_id res chain seq x y z
N MET A 1 2.56 34.78 6.34
CA MET A 1 3.72 34.66 7.27
C MET A 1 3.73 33.25 7.84
N LEU A 2 4.93 32.71 8.05
CA LEU A 2 5.29 31.32 8.37
C LEU A 2 5.20 30.32 7.21
N VAL A 3 6.29 30.21 6.43
CA VAL A 3 7.15 28.99 6.36
C VAL A 3 8.52 29.43 5.83
N TYR A 4 9.53 29.61 6.70
CA TYR A 4 10.97 29.52 6.36
C TYR A 4 11.75 29.67 7.67
N ALA A 5 12.29 28.57 8.21
CA ALA A 5 13.43 28.55 9.12
C ALA A 5 13.88 27.10 9.40
N LEU A 6 15.17 26.93 9.68
CA LEU A 6 15.96 25.71 9.92
C LEU A 6 16.63 25.16 8.64
N ALA A 7 17.58 25.87 8.04
CA ALA A 7 18.91 26.31 8.52
C ALA A 7 19.98 25.21 8.46
N ALA A 8 20.89 25.42 7.51
CA ALA A 8 22.23 24.87 7.47
C ALA A 8 23.17 25.70 8.36
N ASN A 9 24.20 25.05 8.92
CA ASN A 9 25.50 25.56 9.39
C ASN A 9 26.41 24.30 9.37
N GLY A 10 27.49 24.17 8.58
CA GLY A 10 28.76 24.92 8.62
C GLY A 10 29.52 24.58 9.92
N SER A 11 30.78 24.15 10.03
CA SER A 11 31.92 23.95 9.11
C SER A 11 33.14 23.47 9.92
N GLN A 12 34.04 22.69 9.29
CA GLN A 12 35.52 22.65 9.42
C GLN A 12 36.30 22.00 10.61
N THR A 13 37.55 21.64 10.26
CA THR A 13 38.72 21.05 10.97
C THR A 13 38.79 19.51 10.89
N GLY A 14 39.89 18.83 10.57
CA GLY A 14 41.32 19.15 10.38
C GLY A 14 42.08 17.85 10.03
N GLU A 15 43.36 17.98 9.69
CA GLU A 15 44.26 17.08 8.95
C GLU A 15 44.69 15.75 9.61
N GLY A 16 45.24 14.82 8.80
CA GLY A 16 46.41 14.00 9.21
C GLY A 16 46.46 12.51 8.84
N TYR A 17 47.51 12.14 8.10
CA TYR A 17 48.28 10.86 8.09
C TYR A 17 48.22 9.84 6.92
N ILE A 18 49.24 9.96 6.05
CA ILE A 18 50.26 8.98 5.56
C ILE A 18 49.86 7.71 4.77
N GLN A 19 50.11 7.79 3.45
CA GLN A 19 51.08 7.04 2.62
C GLN A 19 51.28 5.52 2.80
N GLY A 20 51.03 4.79 1.71
CA GLY A 20 51.56 3.43 1.46
C GLY A 20 51.50 3.12 -0.04
N GLN A 21 52.61 3.36 -0.75
CA GLN A 21 52.82 2.97 -2.15
C GLN A 21 53.08 1.46 -2.26
N VAL A 22 52.47 0.80 -3.26
CA VAL A 22 53.16 -0.26 -4.02
C VAL A 22 52.83 -0.07 -5.50
N GLN A 23 53.87 -0.19 -6.32
CA GLN A 23 54.01 0.29 -7.67
C GLN A 23 54.04 -0.92 -8.64
N GLN A 24 53.38 -0.76 -9.80
CA GLN A 24 53.84 -1.19 -11.16
C GLN A 24 53.76 -2.68 -11.59
N VAL A 25 53.56 -3.11 -12.86
CA VAL A 25 53.40 -2.51 -14.22
C VAL A 25 52.74 -3.56 -15.20
N PRO A 26 52.65 -3.45 -16.57
CA PRO A 26 51.39 -3.56 -17.32
C PRO A 26 51.42 -4.58 -18.51
N ALA A 27 50.38 -4.57 -19.37
CA ALA A 27 50.48 -4.88 -20.82
C ALA A 27 49.16 -4.44 -21.50
N GLN A 28 49.14 -3.33 -22.23
CA GLN A 28 49.35 -3.18 -23.69
C GLN A 28 48.24 -3.75 -24.61
N SER A 29 47.66 -2.82 -25.37
CA SER A 29 46.66 -2.96 -26.43
C SER A 29 47.21 -3.59 -27.70
N GLN A 30 46.36 -4.26 -28.50
CA GLN A 30 46.45 -4.20 -29.97
C GLN A 30 45.06 -4.22 -30.64
N ASN A 31 44.97 -3.37 -31.67
CA ASN A 31 43.86 -3.14 -32.60
C ASN A 31 44.01 -4.02 -33.88
N ARG A 32 42.98 -3.94 -34.75
CA ARG A 32 42.80 -4.43 -36.16
C ARG A 32 41.84 -5.62 -36.22
N GLY A 33 40.84 -5.72 -37.11
CA GLY A 33 40.47 -5.03 -38.35
C GLY A 33 39.59 -5.99 -39.20
N PRO A 34 38.87 -5.54 -40.24
CA PRO A 34 37.59 -6.12 -40.72
C PRO A 34 37.66 -6.94 -42.03
N GLY A 35 36.58 -7.61 -42.44
CA GLY A 35 36.32 -7.87 -43.88
C GLY A 35 35.44 -9.07 -44.31
N ASN A 36 34.58 -8.79 -45.30
CA ASN A 36 33.89 -9.61 -46.33
C ASN A 36 32.61 -10.41 -45.94
N SER A 37 31.41 -10.16 -46.49
CA SER A 37 30.87 -9.97 -47.87
C SER A 37 30.71 -11.28 -48.65
N THR A 38 29.48 -11.75 -48.93
CA THR A 38 28.73 -11.79 -50.23
C THR A 38 27.72 -12.96 -50.08
N GLY A 39 26.55 -13.10 -50.72
CA GLY A 39 25.89 -12.46 -51.84
C GLY A 39 24.47 -13.05 -52.03
N ASP A 40 23.79 -12.56 -53.08
CA ASP A 40 22.36 -12.57 -53.43
C ASP A 40 21.61 -13.90 -53.60
N GLY A 41 20.27 -13.81 -53.65
CA GLY A 41 19.47 -14.66 -54.55
C GLY A 41 18.03 -15.00 -54.14
N LEU A 42 17.06 -14.23 -54.63
CA LEU A 42 15.61 -14.49 -54.56
C LEU A 42 15.18 -15.81 -55.24
N LYS A 43 14.15 -16.49 -54.70
CA LYS A 43 12.92 -16.89 -55.44
C LYS A 43 11.83 -17.54 -54.56
N ASN A 44 10.59 -17.14 -54.87
CA ASN A 44 9.28 -17.46 -54.28
C ASN A 44 8.98 -18.93 -53.98
N SER A 45 8.20 -19.18 -52.92
CA SER A 45 6.94 -19.95 -53.01
C SER A 45 6.17 -20.00 -51.67
N GLY A 46 4.84 -19.96 -51.76
CA GLY A 46 3.98 -20.79 -50.91
C GLY A 46 3.44 -20.19 -49.61
N LEU A 47 2.16 -19.80 -49.65
CA LEU A 47 1.31 -19.58 -48.49
C LEU A 47 1.36 -20.76 -47.50
N ILE A 48 1.70 -20.52 -46.22
CA ILE A 48 0.93 -20.91 -45.03
C ILE A 48 1.28 -19.90 -43.92
N LYS A 49 0.55 -18.78 -43.85
CA LYS A 49 0.59 -17.94 -42.63
C LYS A 49 -0.24 -18.68 -41.59
N GLU A 50 0.40 -19.51 -40.77
CA GLU A 50 -0.15 -19.88 -39.48
C GLU A 50 -0.48 -18.59 -38.75
N LYS A 51 -1.78 -18.27 -38.73
CA LYS A 51 -2.34 -17.27 -37.85
C LYS A 51 -2.16 -17.84 -36.45
N LYS A 52 -0.98 -17.65 -35.88
CA LYS A 52 -0.67 -17.91 -34.48
C LYS A 52 -1.65 -17.04 -33.71
N MET A 53 -2.82 -17.61 -33.39
CA MET A 53 -3.71 -17.08 -32.39
C MET A 53 -2.85 -16.94 -31.15
N ARG A 54 -2.37 -15.72 -30.90
CA ARG A 54 -1.98 -15.31 -29.57
C ARG A 54 -3.28 -15.34 -28.76
N LEU A 55 -3.63 -16.51 -28.26
CA LEU A 55 -4.46 -16.62 -27.07
C LEU A 55 -3.78 -15.67 -26.08
N ALA A 56 -4.48 -14.62 -25.68
CA ALA A 56 -3.99 -13.71 -24.68
C ALA A 56 -3.81 -14.49 -23.37
N SER A 57 -2.64 -15.07 -23.12
CA SER A 57 -2.31 -15.75 -21.86
C SER A 57 -2.01 -14.74 -20.74
N ARG A 58 -2.80 -13.66 -20.70
CA ARG A 58 -2.74 -12.64 -19.65
C ARG A 58 -4.03 -12.65 -18.83
N PHE A 59 -4.40 -13.82 -18.33
CA PHE A 59 -5.02 -13.87 -17.01
C PHE A 59 -3.91 -13.56 -16.00
N GLY A 60 -3.61 -12.27 -15.83
CA GLY A 60 -2.68 -11.86 -14.78
C GLY A 60 -3.27 -12.29 -13.45
N LEU A 61 -2.56 -13.16 -12.71
CA LEU A 61 -2.95 -13.54 -11.36
C LEU A 61 -3.28 -12.28 -10.55
N THR A 62 -4.51 -12.21 -10.07
CA THR A 62 -4.95 -11.12 -9.21
C THR A 62 -4.19 -11.26 -7.89
N HIS A 63 -3.22 -10.39 -7.62
CA HIS A 63 -2.44 -10.37 -6.37
C HIS A 63 -3.22 -9.80 -5.17
N SER A 64 -4.55 -9.81 -5.28
CA SER A 64 -5.47 -9.37 -4.25
C SER A 64 -6.78 -10.13 -4.40
N ILE A 65 -7.41 -10.46 -3.28
CA ILE A 65 -8.73 -11.06 -3.22
C ILE A 65 -9.54 -10.37 -2.14
N ARG A 66 -10.83 -10.20 -2.40
CA ARG A 66 -11.83 -9.73 -1.44
C ARG A 66 -13.04 -10.65 -1.54
N GLN A 67 -13.60 -11.04 -0.42
CA GLN A 67 -14.86 -11.78 -0.36
C GLN A 67 -15.77 -11.20 0.73
N GLU A 68 -17.08 -11.38 0.58
CA GLU A 68 -18.06 -11.03 1.62
C GLU A 68 -18.14 -12.09 2.72
N ARG A 69 -17.67 -13.32 2.42
CA ARG A 69 -17.45 -14.42 3.38
C ARG A 69 -15.96 -14.52 3.77
N PRO A 70 -15.64 -15.22 4.88
CA PRO A 70 -14.26 -15.56 5.20
C PRO A 70 -13.52 -16.22 4.03
N LEU A 71 -12.24 -15.86 3.86
CA LEU A 71 -11.32 -16.44 2.88
C LEU A 71 -10.82 -17.80 3.36
N THR A 72 -10.86 -18.76 2.45
CA THR A 72 -10.33 -20.12 2.66
C THR A 72 -8.81 -20.15 2.49
N ASN A 73 -8.17 -21.20 3.01
CA ASN A 73 -6.72 -21.39 2.82
C ASN A 73 -6.36 -21.56 1.35
N ASP A 74 -7.16 -22.28 0.56
CA ASP A 74 -6.95 -22.45 -0.88
C ASP A 74 -6.97 -21.11 -1.64
N GLU A 75 -7.83 -20.18 -1.23
CA GLU A 75 -7.89 -18.84 -1.79
C GLU A 75 -6.66 -18.00 -1.38
N LEU A 76 -6.24 -18.10 -0.12
CA LEU A 76 -5.06 -17.39 0.39
C LEU A 76 -3.78 -17.91 -0.28
N VAL A 77 -3.58 -19.22 -0.43
CA VAL A 77 -2.41 -19.81 -1.09
C VAL A 77 -2.26 -19.29 -2.52
N LYS A 78 -3.37 -19.15 -3.26
CA LYS A 78 -3.35 -18.68 -4.66
C LYS A 78 -2.94 -17.22 -4.79
N VAL A 79 -3.28 -16.37 -3.82
CA VAL A 79 -3.20 -14.91 -3.95
C VAL A 79 -2.09 -14.31 -3.11
N VAL A 80 -1.89 -14.84 -1.90
CA VAL A 80 -0.88 -14.45 -0.92
C VAL A 80 -0.03 -15.64 -0.45
N PRO A 81 0.64 -16.38 -1.36
CA PRO A 81 1.45 -17.54 -0.98
C PRO A 81 2.54 -17.23 0.07
N SER A 82 3.00 -15.98 0.19
CA SER A 82 4.00 -15.61 1.19
C SER A 82 3.53 -15.78 2.64
N VAL A 83 2.22 -15.84 2.88
CA VAL A 83 1.64 -16.12 4.20
C VAL A 83 1.93 -17.55 4.67
N PHE A 84 2.10 -18.48 3.72
CA PHE A 84 2.33 -19.91 3.95
C PHE A 84 3.80 -20.30 3.87
N SER A 85 4.71 -19.34 3.71
CA SER A 85 6.14 -19.67 3.71
C SER A 85 6.49 -20.31 5.05
N GLU A 86 7.24 -21.41 5.01
CA GLU A 86 7.70 -22.15 6.19
C GLU A 86 9.17 -21.85 6.53
N GLU A 87 9.87 -21.12 5.67
CA GLU A 87 11.29 -20.84 5.81
C GLU A 87 11.58 -19.33 5.94
N LYS A 88 12.55 -18.98 6.80
CA LYS A 88 13.08 -17.61 6.85
C LYS A 88 13.91 -17.35 5.60
N HIS A 89 13.81 -16.15 5.03
CA HIS A 89 14.70 -15.77 3.93
C HIS A 89 16.16 -15.78 4.42
N ASN A 90 17.09 -16.29 3.60
CA ASN A 90 18.52 -16.45 3.94
C ASN A 90 19.23 -15.17 4.43
N SER A 91 18.65 -14.00 4.18
CA SER A 91 19.14 -12.71 4.67
C SER A 91 18.85 -12.42 6.16
N ARG A 92 18.19 -13.33 6.88
CA ARG A 92 17.77 -13.12 8.28
C ARG A 92 18.71 -13.82 9.27
N SER A 93 19.05 -13.13 10.37
CA SER A 93 19.97 -13.62 11.40
C SER A 93 19.35 -14.73 12.28
N ASP A 94 20.17 -15.38 13.10
CA ASP A 94 19.72 -16.48 13.99
C ASP A 94 18.87 -16.02 15.18
N ARG A 95 18.88 -14.72 15.49
CA ARG A 95 18.02 -14.14 16.54
C ARG A 95 16.58 -13.88 16.07
N TYR A 96 16.30 -14.05 14.78
CA TYR A 96 14.98 -13.86 14.19
C TYR A 96 14.14 -15.11 14.40
N THR A 97 13.07 -15.01 15.21
CA THR A 97 12.12 -16.10 15.39
C THR A 97 11.15 -16.10 14.21
N TYR A 98 11.27 -17.10 13.34
CA TYR A 98 10.37 -17.27 12.21
C TYR A 98 9.08 -17.97 12.66
N ILE A 99 7.94 -17.37 12.37
CA ILE A 99 6.63 -18.00 12.46
C ILE A 99 5.93 -17.74 11.13
N PRO A 100 5.44 -18.77 10.41
CA PRO A 100 4.60 -18.59 9.24
C PRO A 100 3.41 -17.69 9.56
N THR A 101 3.07 -16.77 8.66
CA THR A 101 1.93 -15.87 8.94
C THR A 101 0.62 -16.66 9.00
N ILE A 102 0.51 -17.80 8.30
CA ILE A 102 -0.66 -18.69 8.40
C ILE A 102 -0.89 -19.21 9.82
N THR A 103 0.16 -19.56 10.57
CA THR A 103 0.03 -20.01 11.96
C THR A 103 -0.59 -18.95 12.84
N LEU A 104 -0.21 -17.68 12.63
CA LEU A 104 -0.82 -16.55 13.33
C LEU A 104 -2.27 -16.30 12.88
N LEU A 105 -2.56 -16.44 11.59
CA LEU A 105 -3.92 -16.32 11.08
C LEU A 105 -4.84 -17.41 11.64
N ASP A 106 -4.37 -18.65 11.78
CA ASP A 106 -5.16 -19.74 12.36
C ASP A 106 -5.45 -19.49 13.84
N LYS A 107 -4.47 -18.97 14.60
CA LYS A 107 -4.69 -18.51 15.97
C LYS A 107 -5.70 -17.37 16.05
N LEU A 108 -5.60 -16.38 15.16
CA LEU A 108 -6.58 -15.29 15.10
C LEU A 108 -7.98 -15.80 14.73
N ARG A 109 -8.10 -16.85 13.89
CA ARG A 109 -9.38 -17.50 13.59
C ARG A 109 -9.98 -18.21 14.80
N GLU A 110 -9.16 -18.87 15.62
CA GLU A 110 -9.60 -19.46 16.90
C GLU A 110 -10.16 -18.39 17.84
N GLU A 111 -9.58 -17.19 17.83
CA GLU A 111 -10.07 -15.99 18.56
C GLU A 111 -11.27 -15.30 17.86
N GLY A 112 -11.80 -15.88 16.78
CA GLY A 112 -12.98 -15.38 16.07
C GLY A 112 -12.70 -14.28 15.04
N PHE A 113 -11.44 -14.03 14.67
CA PHE A 113 -11.08 -13.09 13.59
C PHE A 113 -10.88 -13.82 12.26
N GLN A 114 -11.72 -13.47 11.29
CA GLN A 114 -11.76 -14.13 9.99
C GLN A 114 -11.23 -13.22 8.87
N PRO A 115 -10.45 -13.73 7.91
CA PRO A 115 -9.89 -12.93 6.82
C PRO A 115 -10.93 -12.68 5.73
N PHE A 116 -11.06 -11.44 5.25
CA PHE A 116 -12.00 -11.08 4.16
C PHE A 116 -11.33 -10.39 2.97
N PHE A 117 -10.10 -9.93 3.16
CA PHE A 117 -9.27 -9.41 2.09
C PHE A 117 -7.83 -9.84 2.31
N ALA A 118 -7.14 -10.16 1.22
CA ALA A 118 -5.70 -10.41 1.25
C ALA A 118 -5.06 -9.89 -0.02
N CYS A 119 -3.85 -9.33 0.09
CA CYS A 119 -3.01 -8.99 -1.06
C CYS A 119 -1.53 -9.13 -0.72
N GLN A 120 -0.69 -9.27 -1.74
CA GLN A 120 0.75 -9.25 -1.57
C GLN A 120 1.42 -8.35 -2.60
N SER A 121 2.60 -7.85 -2.25
CA SER A 121 3.41 -7.03 -3.13
C SER A 121 3.85 -7.85 -4.35
N ARG A 122 3.89 -7.17 -5.50
CA ARG A 122 4.37 -7.80 -6.74
C ARG A 122 5.88 -7.78 -6.74
N VAL A 123 6.48 -8.96 -6.86
CA VAL A 123 7.93 -9.10 -7.03
C VAL A 123 8.22 -9.62 -8.43
N ARG A 124 9.28 -9.11 -9.05
CA ARG A 124 9.77 -9.60 -10.35
C ARG A 124 10.65 -10.83 -10.21
N ASP A 125 11.27 -10.97 -9.05
CA ASP A 125 12.16 -12.04 -8.64
C ASP A 125 11.32 -13.15 -8.00
N GLU A 126 11.36 -14.35 -8.59
CA GLU A 126 10.53 -15.48 -8.15
C GLU A 126 10.96 -16.00 -6.77
N ASP A 127 12.25 -15.96 -6.46
CA ASP A 127 12.79 -16.43 -5.18
C ASP A 127 12.29 -15.57 -3.99
N LYS A 128 11.94 -14.31 -4.26
CA LYS A 128 11.38 -13.39 -3.26
C LYS A 128 9.87 -13.45 -3.16
N ARG A 129 9.19 -14.20 -4.03
CA ARG A 129 7.72 -14.27 -4.07
C ARG A 129 7.15 -14.88 -2.79
N GLY A 130 7.86 -15.82 -2.17
CA GLY A 130 7.50 -16.45 -0.90
C GLY A 130 7.72 -15.57 0.33
N HIS A 131 8.47 -14.47 0.22
CA HIS A 131 8.84 -13.65 1.39
C HIS A 131 8.36 -12.21 1.34
N THR A 132 7.66 -11.86 0.27
CA THR A 132 7.22 -10.50 0.01
C THR A 132 6.17 -10.01 1.01
N LYS A 133 6.13 -8.69 1.17
CA LYS A 133 5.16 -7.99 2.00
C LYS A 133 3.74 -8.35 1.59
N HIS A 134 2.95 -8.76 2.57
CA HIS A 134 1.54 -9.10 2.40
C HIS A 134 0.70 -8.35 3.42
N MET A 135 -0.57 -8.21 3.08
CA MET A 135 -1.59 -7.58 3.91
C MET A 135 -2.81 -8.51 3.95
N VAL A 136 -3.33 -8.74 5.14
CA VAL A 136 -4.59 -9.46 5.37
C VAL A 136 -5.49 -8.58 6.21
N ARG A 137 -6.75 -8.42 5.82
CA ARG A 137 -7.76 -7.68 6.60
C ARG A 137 -8.72 -8.68 7.23
N LEU A 138 -8.82 -8.59 8.55
CA LEU A 138 -9.54 -9.50 9.43
C LEU A 138 -10.73 -8.76 10.03
N ARG A 139 -11.86 -9.46 10.17
CA ARG A 139 -13.05 -8.97 10.88
C ARG A 139 -13.49 -10.01 11.88
N ARG A 140 -14.13 -9.58 12.97
CA ARG A 140 -14.73 -10.51 13.92
C ARG A 140 -15.87 -11.28 13.24
N GLU A 141 -16.00 -12.56 13.53
CA GLU A 141 -17.11 -13.36 13.05
C GLU A 141 -18.45 -12.72 13.45
N GLY A 142 -19.41 -12.70 12.52
CA GLY A 142 -20.69 -12.02 12.71
C GLY A 142 -20.67 -10.50 12.50
N ALA A 143 -19.51 -9.84 12.45
CA ALA A 143 -19.37 -8.40 12.16
C ALA A 143 -19.49 -8.07 10.66
N ASN A 144 -20.50 -8.64 10.00
CA ASN A 144 -20.80 -8.45 8.58
C ASN A 144 -22.09 -7.65 8.35
N LYS A 145 -22.65 -7.05 9.40
CA LYS A 145 -23.89 -6.28 9.35
C LYS A 145 -23.60 -4.81 9.65
N GLY A 146 -24.10 -3.91 8.82
CA GLY A 146 -23.93 -2.46 8.95
C GLY A 146 -23.41 -1.80 7.67
N THR A 147 -23.36 -0.47 7.65
CA THR A 147 -22.70 0.30 6.58
C THR A 147 -21.19 0.31 6.71
N GLU A 148 -20.70 0.30 7.95
CA GLU A 148 -19.29 0.31 8.31
C GLU A 148 -19.00 -0.76 9.37
N VAL A 149 -17.86 -1.44 9.26
CA VAL A 149 -17.41 -2.46 10.22
C VAL A 149 -15.92 -2.28 10.54
N PRO A 150 -15.53 -2.37 11.82
CA PRO A 150 -14.12 -2.37 12.19
C PRO A 150 -13.37 -3.57 11.61
N GLU A 151 -12.12 -3.35 11.18
CA GLU A 151 -11.22 -4.40 10.70
C GLU A 151 -9.85 -4.29 11.36
N ILE A 152 -9.18 -5.43 11.54
CA ILE A 152 -7.75 -5.48 11.84
C ILE A 152 -7.01 -5.66 10.52
N ILE A 153 -6.05 -4.79 10.23
CA ILE A 153 -5.16 -4.93 9.08
C ILE A 153 -3.84 -5.51 9.59
N LEU A 154 -3.60 -6.78 9.27
CA LEU A 154 -2.34 -7.47 9.51
C LEU A 154 -1.39 -7.23 8.34
N LEU A 155 -0.22 -6.65 8.60
CA LEU A 155 0.83 -6.42 7.62
C LEU A 155 2.12 -7.08 8.09
N ASN A 156 2.76 -7.85 7.22
CA ASN A 156 4.04 -8.49 7.51
C ASN A 156 4.86 -8.70 6.23
N SER A 157 6.16 -8.92 6.40
CA SER A 157 7.03 -9.48 5.36
C SER A 157 8.06 -10.43 5.96
N HIS A 158 8.35 -11.52 5.26
CA HIS A 158 9.35 -12.50 5.70
C HIS A 158 10.76 -12.18 5.16
N ASP A 159 10.88 -11.18 4.27
CA ASP A 159 12.15 -10.63 3.80
C ASP A 159 12.74 -9.58 4.74
N GLY A 160 12.08 -9.30 5.88
CA GLY A 160 12.47 -8.34 6.91
C GLY A 160 12.41 -6.87 6.51
N SER A 161 11.75 -6.53 5.41
CA SER A 161 11.38 -5.15 5.06
C SER A 161 10.23 -4.58 5.90
N SER A 162 9.53 -5.43 6.65
CA SER A 162 8.48 -5.05 7.60
C SER A 162 8.41 -6.01 8.79
N SER A 163 8.11 -5.49 9.97
CA SER A 163 7.68 -6.31 11.11
C SER A 163 6.21 -6.69 10.97
N TYR A 164 5.73 -7.57 11.85
CA TYR A 164 4.30 -7.70 12.11
C TYR A 164 3.75 -6.35 12.58
N GLN A 165 2.70 -5.90 11.91
CA GLN A 165 1.94 -4.71 12.24
C GLN A 165 0.46 -5.07 12.27
N MET A 166 -0.21 -4.71 13.36
CA MET A 166 -1.65 -4.78 13.47
C MET A 166 -2.17 -3.35 13.51
N ILE A 167 -2.93 -2.97 12.50
CA ILE A 167 -3.41 -1.61 12.32
C ILE A 167 -4.93 -1.63 12.36
N PRO A 168 -5.58 -0.81 13.20
CA PRO A 168 -7.02 -0.67 13.16
C PRO A 168 -7.45 -0.04 11.83
N GLY A 169 -8.54 -0.54 11.28
CA GLY A 169 -9.14 -0.05 10.05
C GLY A 169 -10.66 -0.04 10.15
N MET A 170 -11.27 0.56 9.15
CA MET A 170 -12.72 0.61 9.01
C MET A 170 -13.08 0.23 7.59
N PHE A 171 -14.00 -0.71 7.41
CA PHE A 171 -14.47 -1.11 6.09
C PHE A 171 -15.87 -0.61 5.86
N ARG A 172 -16.08 0.02 4.70
CA ARG A 172 -17.40 0.52 4.29
C ARG A 172 -17.90 -0.29 3.10
N PHE A 173 -19.04 -0.97 3.30
CA PHE A 173 -19.62 -1.90 2.31
C PHE A 173 -20.01 -1.19 1.01
N VAL A 174 -20.64 -0.02 1.11
CA VAL A 174 -21.17 0.75 -0.04
C VAL A 174 -20.10 1.04 -1.09
N CYS A 175 -18.84 1.17 -0.68
CA CYS A 175 -17.73 1.39 -1.59
C CYS A 175 -16.86 0.19 -1.88
N THR A 176 -16.97 -0.87 -1.08
CA THR A 176 -15.91 -1.87 -0.91
C THR A 176 -14.53 -1.25 -0.57
N ASN A 177 -14.51 -0.07 0.07
CA ASN A 177 -13.27 0.59 0.46
C ASN A 177 -12.90 0.15 1.89
N GLY A 178 -11.72 -0.46 2.02
CA GLY A 178 -11.07 -0.66 3.31
C GLY A 178 -10.24 0.57 3.65
N LEU A 179 -10.57 1.23 4.74
CA LEU A 179 -9.82 2.36 5.27
C LEU A 179 -8.76 1.84 6.24
N VAL A 180 -7.75 2.67 6.46
CA VAL A 180 -6.78 2.50 7.54
C VAL A 180 -7.02 3.66 8.49
N CYS A 181 -7.37 3.35 9.73
CA CYS A 181 -7.73 4.34 10.73
C CYS A 181 -6.56 4.53 11.70
N GLY A 182 -6.40 5.76 12.20
CA GLY A 182 -5.45 6.07 13.26
C GLY A 182 -4.19 6.80 12.80
N THR A 183 -3.61 7.51 13.77
CA THR A 183 -2.21 7.93 13.77
C THR A 183 -1.34 6.77 14.28
N SER A 184 -0.03 6.98 14.43
CA SER A 184 0.89 6.00 15.05
C SER A 184 0.43 5.45 16.42
N PHE A 185 -0.61 6.03 17.04
CA PHE A 185 -1.12 5.74 18.38
C PHE A 185 -1.97 4.46 18.51
N GLY A 186 -2.30 3.77 17.41
CA GLY A 186 -3.04 2.50 17.46
C GLY A 186 -2.42 1.36 16.66
N GLU A 187 -1.24 1.57 16.06
CA GLU A 187 -0.51 0.52 15.37
C GLU A 187 0.31 -0.29 16.38
N ILE A 188 0.00 -1.58 16.48
CA ILE A 188 0.76 -2.50 17.32
C ILE A 188 1.84 -3.14 16.46
N ARG A 189 3.09 -3.00 16.89
CA ARG A 189 4.24 -3.64 16.26
C ARG A 189 4.71 -4.81 17.08
N VAL A 190 4.60 -6.01 16.52
CA VAL A 190 5.11 -7.22 17.19
C VAL A 190 6.53 -7.49 16.66
N PRO A 191 7.56 -7.38 17.52
CA PRO A 191 8.92 -7.72 17.11
C PRO A 191 9.02 -9.24 16.87
N HIS A 192 9.81 -9.64 15.86
CA HIS A 192 10.10 -11.04 15.53
C HIS A 192 11.09 -11.68 16.54
N LYS A 193 10.78 -11.60 17.83
CA LYS A 193 11.61 -12.10 18.94
C LYS A 193 10.77 -12.50 20.16
N GLY A 194 11.00 -13.71 20.66
CA GLY A 194 10.32 -14.24 21.85
C GLY A 194 8.98 -14.87 21.50
N ASP A 195 8.01 -14.81 22.42
CA ASP A 195 6.64 -15.27 22.17
C ASP A 195 5.90 -14.31 21.24
N ILE A 196 5.99 -14.57 19.93
CA ILE A 196 5.31 -13.78 18.91
C ILE A 196 3.81 -14.10 18.90
N VAL A 197 3.42 -15.35 19.12
CA VAL A 197 2.01 -15.78 19.03
C VAL A 197 1.19 -15.10 20.12
N GLY A 198 1.62 -15.18 21.38
CA GLY A 198 0.93 -14.53 22.49
C GLY A 198 0.79 -13.02 22.28
N ARG A 199 1.86 -12.36 21.82
CA ARG A 199 1.84 -10.91 21.53
C ARG A 199 0.94 -10.51 20.37
N VAL A 200 0.80 -11.35 19.34
CA VAL A 200 -0.12 -11.08 18.23
C VAL A 200 -1.56 -11.23 18.70
N ILE A 201 -1.86 -12.22 19.53
CA ILE A 201 -3.20 -12.39 20.11
C ILE A 201 -3.53 -11.21 21.04
N GLU A 202 -2.62 -10.86 21.95
CA GLU A 202 -2.76 -9.69 22.82
C GLU A 202 -2.97 -8.41 22.01
N GLY A 203 -2.18 -8.23 20.94
CA GLY A 203 -2.35 -7.11 20.03
C GLY A 203 -3.70 -7.09 19.33
N ALA A 204 -4.27 -8.24 18.97
CA ALA A 204 -5.62 -8.31 18.41
C ALA A 204 -6.66 -7.75 19.39
N TYR A 205 -6.55 -8.13 20.67
CA TYR A 205 -7.43 -7.65 21.74
C TYR A 205 -7.24 -6.16 22.05
N GLU A 206 -6.00 -5.67 22.05
CA GLU A 206 -5.74 -4.24 22.21
C GLU A 206 -6.36 -3.43 21.06
N VAL A 207 -6.25 -3.92 19.81
CA VAL A 207 -6.90 -3.27 18.66
C VAL A 207 -8.43 -3.25 18.80
N LEU A 208 -9.05 -4.26 19.42
CA LEU A 208 -10.49 -4.22 19.71
C LEU A 208 -10.86 -3.04 20.62
N GLY A 209 -10.09 -2.79 21.67
CA GLY A 209 -10.34 -1.64 22.57
C GLY A 209 -10.20 -0.28 21.87
N ILE A 210 -9.54 -0.23 20.72
CA ILE A 210 -9.41 0.98 19.89
C ILE A 210 -10.62 1.13 18.95
N PHE A 211 -11.31 0.05 18.60
CA PHE A 211 -12.45 0.10 17.67
C PHE A 211 -13.62 0.93 18.18
N ASP A 212 -13.90 0.91 19.48
CA ASP A 212 -14.96 1.73 20.07
C ASP A 212 -14.66 3.21 19.86
N LYS A 213 -13.43 3.65 20.16
CA LYS A 213 -12.98 5.03 19.95
C LYS A 213 -13.02 5.45 18.48
N ILE A 214 -12.68 4.55 17.57
CA ILE A 214 -12.77 4.82 16.13
C ILE A 214 -14.23 4.97 15.72
N THR A 215 -15.11 4.09 16.19
CA THR A 215 -16.54 4.13 15.86
C THR A 215 -17.17 5.42 16.37
N GLU A 216 -16.90 5.80 17.62
CA GLU A 216 -17.31 7.10 18.18
C GLU A 216 -16.75 8.28 17.38
N GLY A 217 -15.47 8.23 16.98
CA GLY A 217 -14.85 9.25 16.14
C GLY A 217 -15.55 9.40 14.79
N VAL A 218 -15.93 8.29 14.17
CA VAL A 218 -16.70 8.25 12.92
C VAL A 218 -18.08 8.87 13.13
N ASP A 219 -18.78 8.54 14.21
CA ASP A 219 -20.12 9.09 14.49
C ASP A 219 -20.07 10.60 14.73
N VAL A 220 -19.05 11.10 15.44
CA VAL A 220 -18.81 12.54 15.58
C VAL A 220 -18.52 13.19 14.21
N MET A 221 -17.67 12.58 13.37
CA MET A 221 -17.40 13.10 12.03
C MET A 221 -18.67 13.15 11.15
N LYS A 222 -19.58 12.17 11.31
CA LYS A 222 -20.88 12.15 10.61
C LYS A 222 -21.83 13.26 11.10
N SER A 223 -21.69 13.73 12.34
CA SER A 223 -22.53 14.82 12.88
C SER A 223 -22.07 16.23 12.50
N ILE A 224 -20.83 16.40 12.06
CA ILE A 224 -20.25 17.72 11.76
C ILE A 224 -20.32 17.98 10.25
N ALA A 225 -21.17 18.93 9.86
CA ALA A 225 -21.29 19.39 8.47
C ALA A 225 -20.11 20.28 8.02
N LEU A 226 -19.69 20.12 6.77
CA LEU A 226 -18.71 20.96 6.09
C LEU A 226 -19.39 21.85 5.04
N THR A 227 -19.06 23.14 5.07
CA THR A 227 -19.33 24.08 3.97
C THR A 227 -18.58 23.66 2.71
N LYS A 228 -18.95 24.23 1.55
CA LYS A 228 -18.28 23.93 0.28
C LYS A 228 -16.80 24.30 0.32
N GLU A 229 -16.48 25.42 0.95
CA GLU A 229 -15.13 25.93 1.14
C GLU A 229 -14.30 24.98 2.02
N GLU A 230 -14.89 24.45 3.09
CA GLU A 230 -14.23 23.46 3.96
C GLU A 230 -14.03 22.12 3.24
N GLN A 231 -14.99 21.66 2.44
CA GLN A 231 -14.81 20.47 1.59
C GLN A 231 -13.67 20.68 0.60
N ARG A 232 -13.57 21.87 -0.01
CA ARG A 232 -12.45 22.22 -0.90
C ARG A 232 -11.13 22.24 -0.15
N LEU A 233 -11.09 22.76 1.08
CA LEU A 233 -9.90 22.75 1.92
C LEU A 233 -9.45 21.33 2.29
N PHE A 234 -10.41 20.42 2.55
CA PHE A 234 -10.11 19.00 2.76
C PHE A 234 -9.47 18.40 1.51
N GLY A 235 -10.11 18.57 0.35
CA GLY A 235 -9.61 18.07 -0.93
C GLY A 235 -8.24 18.65 -1.27
N GLN A 236 -8.02 19.92 -0.97
CA GLN A 236 -6.75 20.60 -1.13
C GLN A 236 -5.64 19.92 -0.32
N ALA A 237 -5.83 19.76 0.98
CA ALA A 237 -4.87 19.08 1.85
C ALA A 237 -4.55 17.65 1.37
N ALA A 238 -5.55 16.94 0.85
CA ALA A 238 -5.40 15.60 0.30
C ALA A 238 -4.57 15.58 -1.00
N LEU A 239 -4.77 16.54 -1.92
CA LEU A 239 -3.97 16.65 -3.15
C LEU A 239 -2.53 17.05 -2.85
N THR A 240 -2.31 18.03 -1.98
CA THR A 240 -0.97 18.41 -1.52
C THR A 240 -0.24 17.21 -0.94
N TYR A 241 -0.91 16.38 -0.12
CA TYR A 241 -0.29 15.16 0.39
C TYR A 241 0.05 14.16 -0.71
N ARG A 242 -0.87 13.92 -1.65
CA ARG A 242 -0.72 12.87 -2.67
C ARG A 242 0.33 13.20 -3.73
N TYR A 243 0.46 14.47 -4.09
CA TYR A 243 1.25 14.97 -5.21
C TYR A 243 2.36 15.95 -4.78
N GLU A 244 2.60 16.09 -3.47
CA GLU A 244 3.50 17.06 -2.81
C GLU A 244 3.05 18.52 -2.94
N ASP A 245 2.39 18.86 -4.04
CA ASP A 245 1.85 20.16 -4.37
C ASP A 245 0.52 19.96 -5.13
N GLU A 246 -0.51 20.75 -4.80
CA GLU A 246 -1.78 20.73 -5.51
C GLU A 246 -1.61 21.07 -6.99
N ASN A 247 -0.66 21.94 -7.34
CA ASN A 247 -0.46 22.43 -8.71
C ASN A 247 0.15 21.35 -9.61
N LYS A 248 0.78 20.34 -8.99
CA LYS A 248 1.27 19.14 -9.67
C LYS A 248 0.19 18.07 -9.82
N SER A 249 -0.95 18.22 -9.14
CA SER A 249 -2.06 17.29 -9.25
C SER A 249 -2.61 17.30 -10.68
N PRO A 250 -2.78 16.12 -11.30
CA PRO A 250 -3.40 16.05 -12.61
C PRO A 250 -4.91 16.29 -12.58
N VAL A 251 -5.51 16.38 -11.39
CA VAL A 251 -6.96 16.50 -11.17
C VAL A 251 -7.26 17.68 -10.24
N SER A 252 -8.43 18.27 -10.42
CA SER A 252 -8.90 19.37 -9.56
C SER A 252 -9.45 18.87 -8.23
N ILE A 253 -9.51 19.78 -7.25
CA ILE A 253 -10.17 19.57 -5.96
C ILE A 253 -11.62 19.11 -6.18
N GLU A 254 -12.34 19.76 -7.08
CA GLU A 254 -13.74 19.43 -7.39
C GLU A 254 -13.92 17.98 -7.84
N GLN A 255 -12.99 17.46 -8.64
CA GLN A 255 -13.06 16.08 -9.11
C GLN A 255 -12.89 15.05 -7.98
N ILE A 256 -12.08 15.35 -6.96
CA ILE A 256 -11.82 14.40 -5.87
C ILE A 256 -12.85 14.48 -4.75
N ILE A 257 -13.49 15.64 -4.54
CA ILE A 257 -14.60 15.79 -3.58
C ILE A 257 -15.94 15.40 -4.19
N HIS A 258 -16.01 15.19 -5.51
CA HIS A 258 -17.24 14.77 -6.17
C HIS A 258 -17.60 13.32 -5.80
N PRO A 259 -18.85 13.06 -5.37
CA PRO A 259 -19.30 11.70 -5.08
C PRO A 259 -19.31 10.83 -6.33
N ARG A 260 -18.89 9.56 -6.18
CA ARG A 260 -19.05 8.55 -7.25
C ARG A 260 -20.46 7.96 -7.31
N ARG A 261 -21.24 8.14 -6.25
CA ARG A 261 -22.58 7.53 -6.05
C ARG A 261 -23.44 8.39 -5.13
N TYR A 262 -24.75 8.11 -5.10
CA TYR A 262 -25.73 8.93 -4.40
C TYR A 262 -25.56 8.90 -2.87
N GLU A 263 -25.17 7.76 -2.31
CA GLU A 263 -24.99 7.49 -0.89
C GLU A 263 -23.89 8.36 -0.25
N ASP A 264 -23.05 8.98 -1.07
CA ASP A 264 -21.93 9.83 -0.64
C ASP A 264 -22.21 11.33 -0.80
N LYS A 265 -23.47 11.73 -0.98
CA LYS A 265 -23.84 13.14 -1.19
C LYS A 265 -23.87 13.99 0.09
N LYS A 266 -23.81 13.39 1.28
CA LYS A 266 -23.83 14.15 2.52
C LYS A 266 -22.57 15.00 2.67
N ASP A 267 -22.73 16.19 3.22
CA ASP A 267 -21.67 17.19 3.34
C ASP A 267 -20.92 17.12 4.68
N ASP A 268 -21.04 16.03 5.44
CA ASP A 268 -20.31 15.82 6.70
C ASP A 268 -18.82 15.47 6.49
N ILE A 269 -18.02 15.57 7.56
CA ILE A 269 -16.58 15.27 7.54
C ILE A 269 -16.34 13.84 7.03
N TRP A 270 -17.08 12.87 7.58
CA TRP A 270 -16.91 11.46 7.25
C TRP A 270 -17.14 11.22 5.76
N THR A 271 -18.27 11.69 5.24
CA THR A 271 -18.66 11.48 3.85
C THR A 271 -17.72 12.22 2.89
N THR A 272 -17.24 13.41 3.25
CA THR A 272 -16.23 14.14 2.47
C THR A 272 -14.90 13.38 2.41
N TYR A 273 -14.42 12.90 3.56
CA TYR A 273 -13.22 12.06 3.65
C TYR A 273 -13.34 10.83 2.74
N GLN A 274 -14.48 10.13 2.80
CA GLN A 274 -14.72 8.92 2.00
C GLN A 274 -14.70 9.18 0.49
N ARG A 275 -15.30 10.29 0.03
CA ARG A 275 -15.27 10.69 -1.38
C ARG A 275 -13.84 10.91 -1.87
N VAL A 276 -13.07 11.68 -1.11
CA VAL A 276 -11.67 12.00 -1.42
C VAL A 276 -10.81 10.74 -1.42
N GLN A 277 -10.93 9.91 -0.39
CA GLN A 277 -10.20 8.65 -0.28
C GLN A 277 -10.46 7.75 -1.48
N GLU A 278 -11.72 7.54 -1.85
CA GLU A 278 -12.07 6.64 -2.94
C GLU A 278 -11.50 7.14 -4.27
N ASN A 279 -11.63 8.44 -4.52
CA ASN A 279 -11.16 9.07 -5.74
C ASN A 279 -9.63 8.98 -5.90
N LEU A 280 -8.90 9.14 -4.81
CA LEU A 280 -7.44 9.05 -4.82
C LEU A 280 -6.92 7.61 -4.85
N ILE A 281 -7.59 6.67 -4.19
CA ILE A 281 -7.18 5.27 -4.13
C ILE A 281 -7.53 4.52 -5.42
N LYS A 282 -8.77 4.63 -5.89
CA LYS A 282 -9.21 3.93 -7.12
C LYS A 282 -8.64 4.57 -8.38
N GLY A 283 -8.32 5.86 -8.35
CA GLY A 283 -7.92 6.61 -9.54
C GLY A 283 -9.01 6.56 -10.62
N GLY A 284 -8.62 6.59 -11.90
CA GLY A 284 -9.55 6.57 -13.04
C GLY A 284 -10.13 7.94 -13.39
N LEU A 285 -9.70 9.01 -12.71
CA LEU A 285 -10.15 10.37 -13.00
C LEU A 285 -9.39 10.93 -14.21
N PRO A 286 -10.07 11.51 -15.20
CA PRO A 286 -9.41 12.19 -16.31
C PRO A 286 -8.73 13.45 -15.81
N GLY A 287 -7.54 13.74 -16.30
CA GLY A 287 -6.72 14.84 -15.81
C GLY A 287 -5.74 15.38 -16.85
N ARG A 288 -4.94 16.36 -16.45
CA ARG A 288 -3.83 16.90 -17.23
C ARG A 288 -2.59 17.03 -16.37
N THR A 289 -1.46 16.53 -16.84
CA THR A 289 -0.16 16.72 -16.17
C THR A 289 0.19 18.21 -16.06
N GLU A 290 1.17 18.57 -15.23
CA GLU A 290 1.77 19.91 -15.18
C GLU A 290 2.13 20.48 -16.57
N LYS A 291 2.61 19.62 -17.50
CA LYS A 291 2.90 19.99 -18.90
C LYS A 291 1.67 20.05 -19.82
N GLY A 292 0.45 20.05 -19.28
CA GLY A 292 -0.82 20.11 -20.01
C GLY A 292 -1.26 18.83 -20.75
N LYS A 293 -0.48 17.75 -20.73
CA LYS A 293 -0.79 16.49 -21.42
C LYS A 293 -1.97 15.76 -20.75
N ARG A 294 -2.92 15.28 -21.56
CA ARG A 294 -4.04 14.44 -21.08
C ARG A 294 -3.53 13.17 -20.41
N THR A 295 -4.12 12.84 -19.28
CA THR A 295 -3.78 11.65 -18.49
C THR A 295 -5.01 11.14 -17.74
N THR A 296 -4.88 9.98 -17.10
CA THR A 296 -5.86 9.41 -16.19
C THR A 296 -5.15 9.04 -14.89
N THR A 297 -5.73 9.39 -13.74
CA THR A 297 -5.12 9.05 -12.45
C THR A 297 -5.02 7.55 -12.29
N ARG A 298 -3.89 7.09 -11.76
CA ARG A 298 -3.62 5.66 -11.58
C ARG A 298 -4.09 5.22 -10.19
N PRO A 299 -4.66 4.01 -10.05
CA PRO A 299 -4.96 3.45 -8.74
C PRO A 299 -3.69 3.27 -7.90
N VAL A 300 -3.83 3.42 -6.60
CA VAL A 300 -2.79 3.07 -5.63
C VAL A 300 -2.74 1.55 -5.51
N LYS A 301 -1.61 0.95 -5.93
CA LYS A 301 -1.43 -0.52 -5.96
C LYS A 301 -0.44 -1.05 -4.93
N ALA A 302 0.45 -0.19 -4.44
CA ALA A 302 1.48 -0.58 -3.47
C ALA A 302 0.89 -0.53 -2.07
N ILE A 303 1.12 -1.59 -1.28
CA ILE A 303 0.64 -1.70 0.11
C ILE A 303 1.09 -0.48 0.94
N ASP A 304 2.37 -0.11 0.85
CA ASP A 304 2.90 1.04 1.61
C ASP A 304 2.27 2.36 1.18
N GLY A 305 2.01 2.52 -0.11
CA GLY A 305 1.33 3.71 -0.64
C GLY A 305 -0.12 3.79 -0.17
N ASP A 306 -0.82 2.66 -0.12
CA ASP A 306 -2.21 2.56 0.36
C ASP A 306 -2.29 2.90 1.86
N VAL A 307 -1.48 2.24 2.70
CA VAL A 307 -1.45 2.50 4.14
C VAL A 307 -1.08 3.95 4.44
N LYS A 308 -0.03 4.47 3.80
CA LYS A 308 0.46 5.84 4.02
C LYS A 308 -0.60 6.88 3.65
N LEU A 309 -1.25 6.72 2.50
CA LEU A 309 -2.30 7.65 2.06
C LEU A 309 -3.53 7.59 2.97
N ASN A 310 -4.02 6.40 3.31
CA ASN A 310 -5.19 6.27 4.19
C ASN A 310 -4.95 6.90 5.57
N LYS A 311 -3.78 6.65 6.19
CA LYS A 311 -3.41 7.27 7.47
C LYS A 311 -3.38 8.80 7.40
N ALA A 312 -2.83 9.36 6.32
CA ALA A 312 -2.78 10.81 6.14
C ALA A 312 -4.17 11.42 5.97
N LEU A 313 -5.03 10.80 5.17
CA LEU A 313 -6.41 11.27 4.98
C LEU A 313 -7.24 11.16 6.27
N TRP A 314 -7.04 10.10 7.06
CA TRP A 314 -7.64 9.99 8.39
C TRP A 314 -7.18 11.12 9.30
N LEU A 315 -5.88 11.43 9.34
CA LEU A 315 -5.35 12.54 10.13
C LEU A 315 -5.92 13.89 9.69
N ILE A 316 -6.10 14.11 8.39
CA ILE A 316 -6.77 15.32 7.88
C ILE A 316 -8.21 15.38 8.42
N ALA A 317 -8.97 14.28 8.35
CA ALA A 317 -10.34 14.23 8.89
C ALA A 317 -10.39 14.49 10.40
N GLU A 318 -9.49 13.91 11.17
CA GLU A 318 -9.35 14.18 12.61
C GLU A 318 -9.04 15.65 12.90
N LYS A 319 -8.19 16.30 12.09
CA LYS A 319 -7.91 17.73 12.26
C LYS A 319 -9.14 18.60 12.01
N PHE A 320 -9.95 18.28 10.99
CA PHE A 320 -11.23 18.95 10.78
C PHE A 320 -12.19 18.71 11.95
N ARG A 321 -12.24 17.48 12.46
CA ARG A 321 -13.05 17.12 13.63
C ARG A 321 -12.67 17.96 14.85
N THR A 322 -11.39 18.06 15.18
CA THR A 322 -10.89 18.85 16.33
C THR A 322 -11.10 20.36 16.16
N LEU A 323 -11.08 20.88 14.94
CA LEU A 323 -11.23 22.33 14.71
C LEU A 323 -12.70 22.78 14.68
N LYS A 324 -13.64 21.88 14.38
CA LYS A 324 -15.07 22.20 14.27
C LYS A 324 -15.95 21.67 15.41
N GLY A 325 -15.57 20.55 16.02
CA GLY A 325 -16.27 19.93 17.14
C GLY A 325 -15.74 20.44 18.47
#